data_AF-B6YV03-F1
#
_entry.id   AF-B6YV03-F1
#
_cell.length_a   1.000
_cell.length_b   1.000
_cell.length_c   1.000
_cell.angle_alpha   90.00
_cell.angle_beta   90.00
_cell.angle_gamma   90.00
#
_symmetry.space_group_name_H-M   'P 1'
#
loop_
_entity.id
_entity.type
_entity.pdbx_description
1 polymer ?
#
loop_
_entity_poly.entity_id
_entity_poly.type
_entity_poly.pdbx_seq_one_letter_code
_entity_poly.pdbx_strand_id
1 'polypeptide(L)'
;MEVPLNPLGREEIHRLESVLLFATLFRPEVIELIKDPAERLTWVDSLAVAAGAIAREKAGMTVREIADELGRTEATVRKHLKGETKAGQLVRETYELIKQGKLDELVKNVEVLAKGGQLIALEEYEKLKKEKEKLEAKVGELERALRDALAEKDELEKKVREFEGLADELRSENEELKNKLEKVREVTTTLEKKIEEIKSLL
;
A
#
# COMPACT_ATOMS: atom_id res chain seq x y z
N MET A 1 17.55 -4.14 -35.76
CA MET A 1 18.57 -5.17 -35.46
C MET A 1 18.10 -6.45 -36.11
N GLU A 2 18.95 -7.10 -36.93
CA GLU A 2 18.56 -8.33 -37.62
C GLU A 2 18.75 -9.54 -36.68
N VAL A 3 17.72 -10.40 -36.57
CA VAL A 3 17.75 -11.59 -35.71
C VAL A 3 18.31 -12.77 -36.52
N PRO A 4 19.39 -13.44 -36.07
CA PRO A 4 19.99 -14.55 -36.80
C PRO A 4 19.14 -15.81 -36.62
N LEU A 5 18.16 -16.02 -37.51
CA LEU A 5 17.23 -17.17 -37.43
C LEU A 5 17.92 -18.53 -37.66
N ASN A 6 19.05 -18.54 -38.37
CA ASN A 6 19.93 -19.70 -38.55
C ASN A 6 21.34 -19.30 -38.08
N PRO A 7 21.56 -19.24 -36.77
CA PRO A 7 22.77 -18.64 -36.22
C PRO A 7 24.02 -19.45 -36.52
N LEU A 8 25.10 -18.76 -36.88
CA LEU A 8 26.42 -19.31 -37.15
C LEU A 8 27.38 -18.97 -36.00
N GLY A 9 27.83 -20.01 -35.30
CA GLY A 9 28.78 -19.86 -34.19
C GLY A 9 28.15 -19.29 -32.91
N ARG A 10 28.98 -19.19 -31.86
CA ARG A 10 28.51 -18.92 -30.49
C ARG A 10 27.81 -17.57 -30.32
N GLU A 11 28.32 -16.52 -30.96
CA GLU A 11 27.76 -15.18 -30.79
C GLU A 11 26.33 -15.08 -31.33
N GLU A 12 26.08 -15.62 -32.52
CA GLU A 12 24.74 -15.61 -33.11
C GLU A 12 23.78 -16.53 -32.37
N ILE A 13 24.25 -17.67 -31.86
CA ILE A 13 23.45 -18.57 -31.02
C ILE A 13 22.98 -17.83 -29.78
N HIS A 14 23.90 -17.16 -29.07
CA HIS A 14 23.58 -16.39 -27.87
C HIS A 14 22.64 -15.21 -28.19
N ARG A 15 22.81 -14.58 -29.36
CA ARG A 15 21.93 -13.50 -29.81
C ARG A 15 20.51 -14.01 -30.07
N LEU A 16 20.35 -15.13 -30.79
CA LEU A 16 19.04 -15.74 -31.02
C LEU A 16 18.40 -16.19 -29.69
N GLU A 17 19.17 -16.84 -28.81
CA GLU A 17 18.73 -17.25 -27.48
C GLU A 17 18.20 -16.06 -26.66
N SER A 18 18.97 -14.96 -26.61
CA SER A 18 18.60 -13.76 -25.86
C SER A 18 17.31 -13.13 -26.40
N VAL A 19 17.19 -13.02 -27.73
CA VAL A 19 16.00 -12.47 -28.37
C VAL A 19 14.79 -13.36 -28.11
N LEU A 20 14.93 -14.69 -28.22
CA LEU A 20 13.84 -15.63 -27.97
C LEU A 20 13.36 -15.60 -26.52
N LEU A 21 14.28 -15.58 -25.57
CA LEU A 21 13.95 -15.48 -24.15
C LEU A 21 13.23 -14.17 -23.86
N PHE A 22 13.82 -13.05 -24.28
CA PHE A 22 13.27 -11.73 -24.02
C PHE A 22 11.89 -11.58 -24.68
N ALA A 23 11.77 -11.85 -25.98
CA ALA A 23 10.49 -11.72 -26.68
C ALA A 23 9.40 -12.63 -26.07
N THR A 24 9.76 -13.80 -25.55
CA THR A 24 8.79 -14.70 -24.88
C THR A 24 8.38 -14.19 -23.51
N LEU A 25 9.30 -13.68 -22.69
CA LEU A 25 9.00 -13.16 -21.34
C LEU A 25 8.00 -12.00 -21.36
N PHE A 26 8.00 -11.21 -22.43
CA PHE A 26 7.12 -10.05 -22.59
C PHE A 26 5.78 -10.35 -23.30
N ARG A 27 5.48 -11.63 -23.56
CA ARG A 27 4.14 -12.02 -23.99
C ARG A 27 3.14 -11.86 -22.84
N PRO A 28 1.94 -11.29 -23.05
CA PRO A 28 0.97 -11.05 -21.98
C PRO A 28 0.65 -12.29 -21.12
N GLU A 29 0.48 -13.44 -21.76
CA GLU A 29 0.21 -14.71 -21.11
C GLU A 29 1.40 -15.21 -20.26
N VAL A 30 2.64 -14.87 -20.63
CA VAL A 30 3.84 -15.24 -19.87
C VAL A 30 4.02 -14.34 -18.66
N ILE A 31 3.72 -13.05 -18.81
CA ILE A 31 3.75 -12.07 -17.70
C ILE A 31 2.83 -12.52 -16.57
N GLU A 32 1.63 -13.01 -16.89
CA GLU A 32 0.71 -13.53 -15.88
C GLU A 32 1.22 -14.84 -15.25
N LEU A 33 1.87 -15.74 -16.01
CA LEU A 33 2.45 -16.97 -15.46
C LEU A 33 3.58 -16.69 -14.46
N ILE A 34 4.40 -15.65 -14.69
CA ILE A 34 5.54 -15.32 -13.84
C ILE A 34 5.20 -14.33 -12.71
N LYS A 35 3.93 -13.95 -12.58
CA LYS A 35 3.44 -12.98 -11.60
C LYS A 35 3.62 -13.47 -10.18
N ASP A 36 3.31 -14.75 -9.93
CA ASP A 36 3.52 -15.39 -8.63
C ASP A 36 5.03 -15.54 -8.33
N PRO A 37 5.56 -14.87 -7.27
CA PRO A 37 6.96 -15.00 -6.89
C PRO A 37 7.41 -16.44 -6.60
N ALA A 38 6.52 -17.31 -6.12
CA ALA A 38 6.85 -18.68 -5.75
C ALA A 38 7.19 -19.55 -6.98
N GLU A 39 6.49 -19.34 -8.10
CA GLU A 39 6.69 -20.11 -9.34
C GLU A 39 7.60 -19.40 -10.35
N ARG A 40 7.81 -18.09 -10.19
CA ARG A 40 8.56 -17.24 -11.13
C ARG A 40 9.91 -17.82 -11.52
N LEU A 41 10.69 -18.29 -10.54
CA LEU A 41 12.03 -18.82 -10.81
C LEU A 41 11.98 -20.07 -11.70
N THR A 42 11.04 -20.97 -11.42
CA THR A 42 10.83 -22.21 -12.22
C THR A 42 10.43 -21.89 -13.65
N TRP A 43 9.53 -20.92 -13.83
CA TRP A 43 9.12 -20.47 -15.17
C TRP A 43 10.26 -19.84 -15.95
N VAL A 44 11.01 -18.92 -15.33
CA VAL A 44 12.14 -18.24 -15.97
C VAL A 44 13.24 -19.24 -16.34
N ASP A 45 13.59 -20.18 -15.45
CA ASP A 45 14.55 -21.25 -15.73
C ASP A 45 14.10 -22.11 -16.91
N SER A 46 12.83 -22.55 -16.92
CA SER A 46 12.30 -23.39 -17.99
C SER A 46 12.27 -22.68 -19.35
N LEU A 47 11.93 -21.39 -19.37
CA LEU A 47 11.95 -20.55 -20.57
C LEU A 47 13.37 -20.32 -21.09
N ALA A 48 14.33 -20.06 -20.20
CA ALA A 48 15.74 -19.88 -20.56
C ALA A 48 16.31 -21.16 -21.20
N VAL A 49 16.07 -22.32 -20.59
CA VAL A 49 16.49 -23.62 -21.14
C VAL A 49 15.84 -23.88 -22.51
N ALA A 50 14.54 -23.59 -22.66
CA ALA A 50 13.86 -23.75 -23.94
C ALA A 50 14.40 -22.83 -25.04
N ALA A 51 14.67 -21.55 -24.72
CA ALA A 51 15.29 -20.58 -25.64
C ALA A 51 16.69 -21.01 -26.06
N GLY A 52 17.54 -21.41 -25.11
CA GLY A 52 18.88 -21.91 -25.39
C GLY A 52 18.87 -23.19 -26.24
N ALA A 53 17.91 -24.08 -26.00
CA ALA A 53 17.77 -25.32 -26.76
C ALA A 53 17.35 -25.04 -28.22
N ILE A 54 16.33 -24.20 -28.42
CA ILE A 54 15.85 -23.86 -29.76
C ILE A 54 16.92 -23.09 -30.55
N ALA A 55 17.63 -22.14 -29.94
CA ALA A 55 18.68 -21.40 -30.62
C ALA A 55 19.79 -22.32 -31.17
N ARG A 56 20.18 -23.33 -30.38
CA ARG A 56 21.17 -24.33 -30.78
C ARG A 56 20.64 -25.35 -31.80
N GLU A 57 19.36 -25.73 -31.70
CA GLU A 57 18.69 -26.53 -32.74
C GLU A 57 18.77 -25.81 -34.10
N LYS A 58 18.54 -24.48 -34.12
CA LYS A 58 18.65 -23.67 -35.34
C LYS A 58 20.08 -23.50 -35.86
N ALA A 59 21.08 -23.66 -34.99
CA ALA A 59 22.48 -23.76 -35.40
C ALA A 59 22.86 -25.15 -35.95
N GLY A 60 21.92 -26.11 -35.98
CA GLY A 60 22.17 -27.48 -36.45
C GLY A 60 22.82 -28.40 -35.42
N MET A 61 22.88 -28.00 -34.14
CA MET A 61 23.44 -28.84 -33.09
C MET A 61 22.55 -30.06 -32.80
N THR A 62 23.18 -31.17 -32.44
CA THR A 62 22.48 -32.38 -32.00
C THR A 62 21.91 -32.21 -30.60
N VAL A 63 20.87 -32.97 -30.26
CA VAL A 63 20.26 -32.98 -28.92
C VAL A 63 21.29 -33.21 -27.81
N ARG A 64 22.29 -34.08 -28.07
CA ARG A 64 23.36 -34.39 -27.12
C ARG A 64 24.23 -33.17 -26.84
N GLU A 65 24.72 -32.50 -27.90
CA GLU A 65 25.54 -31.30 -27.75
C GLU A 65 24.77 -30.19 -27.02
N ILE A 66 23.48 -30.03 -27.32
CA ILE A 66 22.62 -29.07 -26.65
C ILE A 66 22.49 -29.40 -25.15
N ALA A 67 22.28 -30.67 -24.83
CA ALA A 67 22.14 -31.15 -23.45
C ALA A 67 23.44 -30.91 -22.65
N ASP A 68 24.58 -31.24 -23.24
CA ASP A 68 25.91 -31.05 -22.66
C ASP A 68 26.18 -29.55 -22.42
N GLU A 69 25.88 -28.66 -23.38
CA GLU A 69 26.09 -27.22 -23.23
C GLU A 69 25.14 -26.55 -22.23
N LEU A 70 23.87 -26.96 -22.18
CA LEU A 70 22.89 -26.38 -21.27
C LEU A 70 22.91 -26.98 -19.86
N GLY A 71 23.72 -28.03 -19.64
CA GLY A 71 23.76 -28.75 -18.37
C GLY A 71 22.43 -29.44 -18.04
N ARG A 72 21.72 -29.96 -19.05
CA ARG A 72 20.42 -30.63 -18.91
C ARG A 72 20.46 -32.03 -19.52
N THR A 73 19.44 -32.84 -19.23
CA THR A 73 19.34 -34.16 -19.86
C THR A 73 18.86 -34.04 -21.31
N GLU A 74 19.27 -34.97 -22.18
CA GLU A 74 18.72 -35.06 -23.54
C GLU A 74 17.20 -35.18 -23.54
N ALA A 75 16.62 -35.88 -22.56
CA ALA A 75 15.17 -36.01 -22.43
C ALA A 75 14.49 -34.66 -22.21
N THR A 76 15.02 -33.83 -21.31
CA THR A 76 14.55 -32.46 -21.06
C THR A 76 14.64 -31.62 -22.33
N VAL A 77 15.79 -31.64 -23.00
CA VAL A 77 16.00 -30.90 -24.25
C VAL A 77 15.01 -31.34 -25.33
N ARG A 78 14.82 -32.65 -25.55
CA ARG A 78 13.85 -33.17 -26.53
C ARG A 78 12.43 -32.70 -26.23
N LYS A 79 12.01 -32.69 -24.97
CA LYS A 79 10.68 -32.21 -24.58
C LYS A 79 10.47 -30.74 -24.92
N HIS A 80 11.47 -29.89 -24.63
CA HIS A 80 11.42 -28.46 -25.00
C HIS A 80 11.41 -28.27 -26.51
N LEU A 81 12.33 -28.93 -27.24
CA LEU A 81 12.40 -28.83 -28.70
C LEU A 81 11.10 -29.27 -29.35
N LYS A 82 10.49 -30.39 -28.94
CA LYS A 82 9.21 -30.86 -29.48
C LYS A 82 7.99 -30.02 -29.07
N GLY A 83 8.16 -29.07 -28.14
CA GLY A 83 7.03 -28.29 -27.60
C GLY A 83 6.13 -29.09 -26.64
N GLU A 84 6.61 -30.21 -26.09
CA GLU A 84 5.86 -31.03 -25.12
C GLU A 84 5.78 -30.33 -23.75
N THR A 85 6.70 -29.42 -23.46
CA THR A 85 6.63 -28.51 -22.31
C THR A 85 5.95 -27.20 -22.68
N LYS A 86 5.27 -26.55 -21.72
CA LYS A 86 4.68 -25.23 -21.96
C LYS A 86 5.71 -24.16 -22.33
N ALA A 87 6.87 -24.13 -21.68
CA ALA A 87 7.96 -23.21 -22.03
C ALA A 87 8.47 -23.42 -23.46
N GLY A 88 8.72 -24.67 -23.85
CA GLY A 88 9.12 -25.04 -25.22
C GLY A 88 8.10 -24.62 -26.27
N GLN A 89 6.80 -24.80 -25.98
CA GLN A 89 5.71 -24.35 -26.85
C GLN A 89 5.77 -22.83 -27.04
N LEU A 90 5.80 -22.07 -25.94
CA LEU A 90 5.79 -20.60 -25.97
C LEU A 90 6.99 -20.05 -26.75
N VAL A 91 8.19 -20.56 -26.49
CA VAL A 91 9.41 -20.09 -27.17
C VAL A 91 9.39 -20.45 -28.66
N ARG A 92 8.87 -21.63 -29.04
CA ARG A 92 8.74 -22.02 -30.45
C ARG A 92 7.74 -21.15 -31.20
N GLU A 93 6.61 -20.83 -30.58
CA GLU A 93 5.65 -19.87 -31.12
C GLU A 93 6.30 -18.49 -31.30
N THR A 94 7.07 -18.03 -30.30
CA THR A 94 7.82 -16.76 -30.39
C THR A 94 8.81 -16.78 -31.56
N TYR A 95 9.55 -17.87 -31.75
CA TYR A 95 10.46 -18.03 -32.89
C TYR A 95 9.73 -17.88 -34.23
N GLU A 96 8.58 -18.53 -34.40
CA GLU A 96 7.80 -18.44 -35.64
C GLU A 96 7.24 -17.03 -35.88
N LEU A 97 6.82 -16.32 -34.83
CA LEU A 97 6.40 -14.91 -34.94
C LEU A 97 7.55 -14.02 -35.42
N ILE A 98 8.74 -14.19 -34.85
CA ILE A 98 9.94 -13.42 -35.25
C ILE A 98 10.29 -13.73 -36.71
N LYS A 99 10.24 -15.00 -37.10
CA LYS A 99 10.47 -15.43 -38.49
C LYS A 99 9.46 -14.83 -39.47
N GLN A 100 8.24 -14.55 -39.03
CA GLN A 100 7.21 -13.85 -39.81
C GLN A 100 7.39 -12.31 -39.83
N GLY A 101 8.44 -11.77 -39.20
CA GLY A 101 8.68 -10.33 -39.10
C GLY A 101 7.83 -9.62 -38.05
N LYS A 102 7.14 -10.36 -37.17
CA LYS A 102 6.27 -9.80 -36.11
C LYS A 102 7.01 -9.51 -34.80
N LEU A 103 8.34 -9.42 -34.84
CA LEU A 103 9.12 -9.06 -33.66
C LEU A 103 8.71 -7.67 -33.14
N ASP A 104 8.44 -6.72 -34.03
CA ASP A 104 8.04 -5.36 -33.63
C ASP A 104 6.71 -5.33 -32.88
N GLU A 105 5.80 -6.27 -33.12
CA GLU A 105 4.56 -6.40 -32.34
C GLU A 105 4.84 -6.90 -30.91
N LEU A 106 5.78 -7.82 -30.75
CA LEU A 106 6.22 -8.34 -29.45
C LEU A 106 7.04 -7.29 -28.68
N VAL A 107 7.90 -6.53 -29.36
CA VAL A 107 8.72 -5.45 -28.78
C VAL A 107 7.91 -4.20 -28.50
N LYS A 108 6.82 -3.92 -29.24
CA LYS A 108 5.86 -2.87 -28.85
C LYS A 108 5.27 -3.13 -27.48
N ASN A 109 5.01 -4.40 -27.11
CA ASN A 109 4.59 -4.72 -25.74
C ASN A 109 5.68 -4.38 -24.72
N VAL A 110 6.96 -4.58 -25.06
CA VAL A 110 8.11 -4.15 -24.23
C VAL A 110 8.17 -2.64 -24.11
N GLU A 111 8.01 -1.88 -25.20
CA GLU A 111 7.96 -0.42 -25.15
C GLU A 111 6.74 0.09 -24.39
N VAL A 112 5.58 -0.57 -24.51
CA VAL A 112 4.36 -0.24 -23.76
C VAL A 112 4.48 -0.67 -22.30
N LEU A 113 5.26 -1.69 -21.96
CA LEU A 113 5.53 -2.07 -20.56
C LEU A 113 6.66 -1.23 -19.94
N ALA A 114 7.65 -0.82 -20.72
CA ALA A 114 8.72 0.09 -20.29
C ALA A 114 8.20 1.52 -20.15
N LYS A 115 7.48 2.02 -21.17
CA LYS A 115 6.85 3.35 -21.14
C LYS A 115 5.58 3.35 -20.31
N GLY A 116 4.73 2.32 -20.37
CA GLY A 116 3.50 2.23 -19.56
C GLY A 116 3.75 1.84 -18.11
N GLY A 117 4.80 1.07 -17.82
CA GLY A 117 5.29 0.91 -16.44
C GLY A 117 5.85 2.22 -15.88
N GLN A 118 6.55 3.02 -16.69
CA GLN A 118 6.99 4.35 -16.27
C GLN A 118 5.87 5.39 -16.20
N LEU A 119 4.91 5.40 -17.15
CA LEU A 119 3.83 6.38 -17.21
C LEU A 119 2.78 6.08 -16.12
N ILE A 120 2.39 4.81 -15.95
CA ILE A 120 1.49 4.39 -14.85
C ILE A 120 2.17 4.62 -13.51
N ALA A 121 3.45 4.25 -13.34
CA ALA A 121 4.15 4.52 -12.09
C ALA A 121 4.32 6.02 -11.82
N LEU A 122 4.50 6.86 -12.85
CA LEU A 122 4.60 8.32 -12.69
C LEU A 122 3.24 8.96 -12.38
N GLU A 123 2.17 8.53 -13.05
CA GLU A 123 0.80 8.99 -12.77
C GLU A 123 0.31 8.55 -11.39
N GLU A 124 0.58 7.31 -10.99
CA GLU A 124 0.32 6.81 -9.64
C GLU A 124 1.18 7.55 -8.62
N TYR A 125 2.47 7.75 -8.88
CA TYR A 125 3.35 8.52 -8.01
C TYR A 125 2.86 9.96 -7.84
N GLU A 126 2.43 10.64 -8.91
CA GLU A 126 1.87 11.99 -8.81
C GLU A 126 0.53 12.03 -8.07
N LYS A 127 -0.34 11.03 -8.28
CA LYS A 127 -1.60 10.90 -7.52
C LYS A 127 -1.32 10.69 -6.03
N LEU A 128 -0.46 9.73 -5.69
CA LEU A 128 -0.06 9.47 -4.31
C LEU A 128 0.64 10.68 -3.69
N LYS A 129 1.46 11.41 -4.45
CA LYS A 129 2.10 12.64 -3.97
C LYS A 129 1.07 13.72 -3.66
N LYS A 130 0.10 13.97 -4.55
CA LYS A 130 -1.00 14.92 -4.31
C LYS A 130 -1.87 14.50 -3.14
N GLU A 131 -2.12 13.21 -2.99
CA GLU A 131 -2.90 12.67 -1.88
C GLU A 131 -2.15 12.80 -0.55
N LYS A 132 -0.85 12.52 -0.55
CA LYS A 132 0.05 12.77 0.59
C LYS A 132 0.04 14.24 0.99
N GLU A 133 0.22 15.16 0.04
CA GLU A 133 0.18 16.61 0.32
C GLU A 133 -1.16 17.06 0.92
N LYS A 134 -2.28 16.52 0.41
CA LYS A 134 -3.62 16.77 0.98
C LYS A 134 -3.78 16.22 2.39
N LEU A 135 -3.29 15.00 2.64
CA LEU A 135 -3.34 14.38 3.95
C LEU A 135 -2.46 15.14 4.95
N GLU A 136 -1.26 15.55 4.56
CA GLU A 136 -0.37 16.37 5.38
C GLU A 136 -1.01 17.72 5.74
N ALA A 137 -1.66 18.39 4.78
CA ALA A 137 -2.42 19.61 5.04
C ALA A 137 -3.56 19.37 6.05
N LYS A 138 -4.32 18.29 5.86
CA LYS A 138 -5.45 17.95 6.75
C LYS A 138 -4.99 17.58 8.17
N VAL A 139 -3.87 16.89 8.29
CA VAL A 139 -3.24 16.61 9.60
C VAL A 139 -2.86 17.93 10.28
N GLY A 140 -2.25 18.87 9.56
CA GLY A 140 -1.90 20.18 10.11
C GLY A 140 -3.13 20.99 10.58
N GLU A 141 -4.24 20.94 9.85
CA GLU A 141 -5.51 21.55 10.26
C GLU A 141 -6.07 20.89 11.53
N LEU A 142 -6.11 19.55 11.58
CA LEU A 142 -6.61 18.80 12.73
C LEU A 142 -5.75 19.03 13.98
N GLU A 143 -4.43 19.12 13.83
CA GLU A 143 -3.52 19.44 14.94
C GLU A 143 -3.74 20.85 15.50
N ARG A 144 -4.05 21.83 14.64
CA ARG A 144 -4.43 23.19 15.08
C ARG A 144 -5.75 23.18 15.83
N ALA A 145 -6.78 22.56 15.25
CA ALA A 145 -8.09 22.46 15.89
C ALA A 145 -8.02 21.73 17.25
N LEU A 146 -7.19 20.68 17.34
CA LEU A 146 -6.97 19.96 18.59
C LEU A 146 -6.30 20.84 19.65
N ARG A 147 -5.29 21.63 19.27
CA ARG A 147 -4.65 22.60 20.19
C ARG A 147 -5.64 23.64 20.70
N ASP A 148 -6.45 24.20 19.81
CA ASP A 148 -7.43 25.23 20.18
C ASP A 148 -8.50 24.65 21.12
N ALA A 149 -9.01 23.45 20.82
CA ALA A 149 -9.98 22.76 21.67
C ALA A 149 -9.42 22.40 23.05
N LEU A 150 -8.14 22.01 23.14
CA LEU A 150 -7.48 21.75 24.43
C LEU A 150 -7.32 23.04 25.25
N ALA A 151 -6.96 24.15 24.61
CA ALA A 151 -6.87 25.44 25.30
C ALA A 151 -8.24 25.92 25.82
N GLU A 152 -9.30 25.73 25.03
CA GLU A 152 -10.67 26.03 25.46
C GLU A 152 -11.12 25.13 26.62
N LYS A 153 -10.79 23.83 26.56
CA LYS A 153 -11.06 22.89 27.66
C LYS A 153 -10.40 23.34 28.96
N ASP A 154 -9.12 23.71 28.92
CA ASP A 154 -8.38 24.16 30.11
C ASP A 154 -8.97 25.44 30.71
N GLU A 155 -9.43 26.36 29.85
CA GLU A 155 -10.08 27.59 30.30
C GLU A 155 -11.45 27.32 30.95
N LEU A 156 -12.24 26.42 30.36
CA LEU A 156 -13.50 25.98 30.93
C LEU A 156 -13.31 25.26 32.26
N GLU A 157 -12.28 24.41 32.39
CA GLU A 157 -11.95 23.74 33.65
C GLU A 157 -11.58 24.72 34.77
N LYS A 158 -10.88 25.82 34.46
CA LYS A 158 -10.62 26.88 35.44
C LYS A 158 -11.91 27.55 35.91
N LYS A 159 -12.78 27.92 34.97
CA LYS A 159 -14.08 28.54 35.28
C LYS A 159 -14.96 27.63 36.13
N VAL A 160 -14.96 26.33 35.86
CA VAL A 160 -15.67 25.35 36.70
C VAL A 160 -15.15 25.37 38.13
N ARG A 161 -13.82 25.36 38.34
CA ARG A 161 -13.23 25.45 39.69
C ARG A 161 -13.58 26.75 40.41
N GLU A 162 -13.57 27.87 39.70
CA GLU A 162 -13.97 29.18 40.25
C GLU A 162 -15.43 29.16 40.69
N PHE A 163 -16.34 28.62 39.87
CA PHE A 163 -17.75 28.50 40.22
C PHE A 163 -18.01 27.52 41.37
N GLU A 164 -17.25 26.43 41.46
CA GLU A 164 -17.30 25.52 42.61
C GLU A 164 -16.91 26.24 43.91
N GLY A 165 -15.83 27.02 43.90
CA GLY A 165 -15.41 27.83 45.05
C GLY A 165 -16.48 28.84 45.48
N LEU A 166 -17.04 29.59 44.53
CA LEU A 166 -18.12 30.54 44.81
C LEU A 166 -19.38 29.86 45.36
N ALA A 167 -19.70 28.66 44.86
CA ALA A 167 -20.84 27.91 45.36
C ALA A 167 -20.64 27.46 46.81
N ASP A 168 -19.44 27.07 47.20
CA ASP A 168 -19.11 26.69 48.59
C ASP A 168 -19.15 27.90 49.53
N GLU A 169 -18.64 29.06 49.10
CA GLU A 169 -18.75 30.32 49.85
C GLU A 169 -20.21 30.70 50.11
N LEU A 170 -21.04 30.73 49.06
CA LEU A 170 -22.47 31.03 49.17
C LEU A 170 -23.22 30.02 50.05
N ARG A 171 -22.80 28.75 50.09
CA ARG A 171 -23.37 27.74 50.99
C ARG A 171 -23.04 28.06 52.44
N SER A 172 -21.79 28.43 52.74
CA SER A 172 -21.37 28.82 54.08
C SER A 172 -22.12 30.06 54.57
N GLU A 173 -22.21 31.10 53.74
CA GLU A 173 -22.95 32.31 54.07
C GLU A 173 -24.44 32.04 54.31
N ASN A 174 -25.08 31.21 53.47
CA ASN A 174 -26.47 30.84 53.67
C ASN A 174 -26.68 30.12 55.00
N GLU A 175 -25.76 29.25 55.40
CA GLU A 175 -25.86 28.51 56.65
C GLU A 175 -25.68 29.44 57.86
N GLU A 176 -24.73 30.39 57.79
CA GLU A 176 -24.61 31.44 58.80
C GLU A 176 -25.86 32.30 58.91
N LEU A 177 -26.45 32.71 57.78
CA LEU A 177 -27.65 33.54 57.75
C LEU A 177 -28.85 32.79 58.32
N LYS A 178 -29.02 31.50 58.01
CA LYS A 178 -30.05 30.65 58.64
C LYS A 178 -29.88 30.60 60.15
N ASN A 179 -28.66 30.37 60.64
CA ASN A 179 -28.36 30.33 62.08
C ASN A 179 -28.66 31.68 62.77
N LYS A 180 -28.31 32.80 62.12
CA LYS A 180 -28.65 34.15 62.61
C LYS A 180 -30.16 34.37 62.63
N LEU A 181 -30.88 33.95 61.59
CA LEU A 181 -32.32 34.07 61.48
C LEU A 181 -33.05 33.26 62.57
N GLU A 182 -32.57 32.05 62.86
CA GLU A 182 -33.10 31.20 63.94
C GLU A 182 -32.98 31.88 65.30
N LYS A 183 -31.79 32.41 65.63
CA LYS A 183 -31.57 33.18 66.87
C LYS A 183 -32.51 34.38 66.97
N VAL A 184 -32.70 35.12 65.88
CA VAL A 184 -33.64 36.27 65.85
C VAL A 184 -35.06 35.79 66.10
N ARG A 185 -35.49 34.69 65.50
CA ARG A 185 -36.84 34.11 65.73
C ARG A 185 -37.04 33.70 67.19
N GLU A 186 -36.05 33.09 67.83
CA GLU A 186 -36.10 32.73 69.25
C GLU A 186 -36.26 33.97 70.14
N VAL A 187 -35.48 35.03 69.87
CA VAL A 187 -35.59 36.31 70.58
C VAL A 187 -36.96 36.95 70.37
N THR A 188 -37.46 37.02 69.13
CA THR A 188 -38.79 37.55 68.82
C THR A 188 -39.88 36.78 69.56
N THR A 189 -39.84 35.44 69.53
CA THR A 189 -40.80 34.58 70.25
C THR A 189 -40.77 34.85 71.77
N THR A 190 -39.56 35.05 72.32
CA THR A 190 -39.39 35.37 73.75
C THR A 190 -39.96 36.75 74.09
N LEU A 191 -39.74 37.74 73.24
CA LEU A 191 -40.27 39.10 73.43
C LEU A 191 -41.79 39.12 73.31
N GLU A 192 -42.36 38.39 72.35
CA GLU A 192 -43.82 38.25 72.18
C GLU A 192 -44.47 37.68 73.44
N LYS A 193 -43.89 36.62 74.04
CA LYS A 193 -44.37 36.07 75.31
C LYS A 193 -44.34 37.10 76.45
N LYS A 194 -43.22 37.82 76.60
CA LYS A 194 -43.08 38.86 77.63
C LYS A 194 -44.08 40.02 77.44
N ILE A 195 -44.34 40.42 76.20
CA ILE A 195 -45.33 41.46 75.89
C ILE A 195 -46.72 40.99 76.31
N GLU A 196 -47.07 39.72 76.05
CA GLU A 196 -48.36 39.16 76.43
C GLU A 196 -48.52 39.07 77.96
N GLU A 197 -47.47 38.65 78.68
CA GLU A 197 -47.43 38.68 80.15
C GLU A 197 -47.68 40.10 80.70
N ILE A 198 -47.00 41.12 80.16
CA ILE A 198 -47.20 42.52 80.58
C ILE A 198 -48.63 42.98 80.31
N LYS A 199 -49.20 42.66 79.13
CA LYS A 199 -50.59 43.02 78.80
C LYS A 199 -51.60 42.39 79.76
N SER A 200 -51.32 41.19 80.29
CA SER A 200 -52.21 40.54 81.26
C SER A 200 -52.18 41.16 82.67
N LEU A 201 -51.20 42.01 82.96
CA LEU A 201 -51.00 42.69 84.26
C LEU A 201 -51.55 44.14 84.29
N LEU A 202 -52.00 44.67 83.16
CA LEU A 202 -52.59 46.01 83.00
C LEU A 202 -54.10 45.93 82.84
#